data_AF-A0A661IXZ5-F1
#
_entry.id   AF-A0A661IXZ5-F1
#
_cell.length_a   1.000
_cell.length_b   1.000
_cell.length_c   1.000
_cell.angle_alpha   90.00
_cell.angle_beta   90.00
_cell.angle_gamma   90.00
#
_symmetry.space_group_name_H-M   'P 1'
#
loop_
_entity.id
_entity.type
_entity.pdbx_description
1 polymer ?
#
loop_
_entity_poly.entity_id
_entity_poly.type
_entity_poly.pdbx_seq_one_letter_code
_entity_poly.pdbx_strand_id
1 'polypeptide(L)' 'MRRAAILTISDRGFRGERQDGSGPAVQEILDKAGFFIAHQEVLPDEQHLIEQRLRYLTDELCLDLVVSTGGTGVSPQD' A
#
# COMPACT_ATOMS: atom_id res chain seq x y z
N MET A 1 -5.75 0.64 -19.74
CA MET A 1 -6.07 -0.21 -18.57
C MET A 1 -5.68 0.58 -17.34
N ARG A 2 -6.56 0.70 -16.33
CA ARG A 2 -6.25 1.48 -15.11
C ARG A 2 -5.36 0.66 -14.20
N ARG A 3 -4.19 1.19 -13.84
CA ARG A 3 -3.18 0.52 -13.02
C ARG A 3 -3.22 1.05 -11.59
N ALA A 4 -3.17 0.15 -10.62
CA ALA A 4 -3.16 0.50 -9.21
C ALA A 4 -1.95 -0.10 -8.47
N ALA A 5 -1.59 0.53 -7.35
CA ALA A 5 -0.72 -0.06 -6.33
C ALA A 5 -1.45 -0.21 -5.00
N ILE A 6 -1.00 -1.20 -4.22
CA ILE A 6 -1.44 -1.45 -2.85
C ILE A 6 -0.23 -1.34 -1.92
N LEU A 7 -0.34 -0.48 -0.90
CA LEU A 7 0.66 -0.31 0.15
C LEU A 7 0.08 -0.69 1.51
N THR A 8 0.54 -1.78 2.09
CA THR A 8 0.22 -2.10 3.49
C THR A 8 1.28 -1.48 4.39
N ILE A 9 0.88 -0.56 5.26
CA ILE A 9 1.76 0.09 6.25
C ILE A 9 1.57 -0.64 7.58
N SER A 10 2.59 -1.38 7.99
CA SER A 10 2.61 -2.08 9.27
C SER A 10 4.01 -2.56 9.64
N ASP A 11 4.52 -2.08 10.78
CA ASP A 11 5.74 -2.62 11.40
C ASP A 11 5.73 -4.15 11.59
N ARG A 12 4.63 -4.69 12.13
CA ARG A 12 4.50 -6.13 12.38
C ARG A 12 4.38 -6.92 11.08
N GLY A 13 3.67 -6.35 10.09
CA GLY A 13 3.58 -6.93 8.75
C GLY A 13 4.96 -6.98 8.08
N PHE A 14 5.69 -5.87 8.13
CA PHE A 14 7.02 -5.73 7.55
C PHE A 14 8.05 -6.68 8.20
N ARG A 15 7.99 -6.87 9.52
CA ARG A 15 8.83 -7.84 10.25
C ARG A 15 8.39 -9.31 10.10
N GLY A 16 7.29 -9.58 9.41
CA GLY A 16 6.73 -10.94 9.25
C GLY A 16 6.10 -11.51 10.52
N GLU A 17 5.87 -10.68 11.54
CA GLU A 17 5.24 -11.05 12.82
C GLU A 17 3.71 -11.19 12.68
N ARG A 18 3.15 -10.64 11.59
CA ARG A 18 1.73 -10.72 11.26
C ARG A 18 1.55 -10.87 9.75
N GLN A 19 0.70 -11.80 9.34
CA GLN A 19 0.33 -11.93 7.93
C GLN A 19 -0.56 -10.75 7.50
N ASP A 20 -0.26 -10.18 6.32
CA ASP A 20 -1.08 -9.14 5.72
C ASP A 20 -2.40 -9.72 5.18
N GLY A 21 -3.51 -9.36 5.82
CA GLY A 21 -4.86 -9.64 5.33
C GLY A 21 -5.53 -8.48 4.60
N SER A 22 -5.01 -7.25 4.75
CA SER A 22 -5.57 -6.05 4.14
C SER A 22 -5.20 -5.96 2.67
N GLY A 23 -3.95 -6.23 2.33
CA GLY A 23 -3.47 -6.23 0.94
C GLY A 23 -4.32 -7.10 0.02
N PRO A 24 -4.53 -8.40 0.34
CA PRO A 24 -5.41 -9.28 -0.43
C PRO A 24 -6.86 -8.76 -0.52
N ALA A 25 -7.42 -8.23 0.57
CA ALA A 25 -8.79 -7.70 0.56
C ALA A 25 -8.93 -6.48 -0.36
N VAL A 26 -7.95 -5.58 -0.37
CA VAL A 26 -7.91 -4.43 -1.29
C VAL A 26 -7.75 -4.89 -2.74
N GLN A 27 -6.89 -5.88 -2.99
CA GLN A 27 -6.72 -6.47 -4.32
C GLN A 27 -8.06 -6.99 -4.86
N GLU A 28 -8.82 -7.75 -4.08
CA GLU A 28 -10.14 -8.25 -4.51
C GLU A 28 -11.11 -7.14 -4.89
N ILE A 29 -11.11 -6.03 -4.15
CA ILE A 29 -11.97 -4.86 -4.42
C ILE A 29 -11.54 -4.19 -5.73
N LEU A 30 -10.24 -3.99 -5.92
CA LEU A 30 -9.68 -3.32 -7.09
C LEU A 30 -9.83 -4.17 -8.37
N ASP A 31 -9.65 -5.48 -8.27
CA ASP A 31 -9.89 -6.43 -9.36
C ASP A 31 -11.36 -6.37 -9.81
N LYS A 32 -12.31 -6.37 -8.87
CA LYS A 32 -13.76 -6.21 -9.15
C LYS A 32 -14.08 -4.83 -9.76
N ALA A 33 -13.31 -3.80 -9.43
CA ALA A 33 -13.44 -2.46 -10.00
C ALA A 33 -12.75 -2.30 -11.37
N GLY A 34 -12.08 -3.35 -11.87
CA GLY A 34 -11.42 -3.37 -13.17
C GLY A 34 -10.07 -2.65 -13.20
N PHE A 35 -9.37 -2.60 -12.06
CA PHE A 35 -7.97 -2.18 -12.00
C PHE A 35 -7.03 -3.36 -12.23
N PHE A 36 -5.84 -3.07 -12.75
CA PHE A 36 -4.72 -3.99 -12.81
C PHE A 36 -3.75 -3.65 -11.68
N ILE A 37 -3.51 -4.58 -10.76
CA ILE A 37 -2.54 -4.38 -9.67
C ILE A 37 -1.13 -4.49 -10.24
N ALA A 38 -0.52 -3.33 -10.48
CA ALA A 38 0.83 -3.23 -11.03
C ALA A 38 1.91 -3.35 -9.95
N HIS A 39 1.56 -3.10 -8.68
CA HIS A 39 2.49 -3.13 -7.56
C HIS A 39 1.76 -3.44 -6.25
N GLN A 40 2.37 -4.25 -5.38
CA GLN A 40 1.87 -4.52 -4.04
C GLN A 40 3.04 -4.76 -3.09
N GLU A 41 3.03 -4.12 -1.92
CA GLU A 41 4.09 -4.28 -0.93
C GLU A 41 3.63 -3.95 0.49
N VAL A 42 4.46 -4.37 1.46
CA VAL A 42 4.34 -4.00 2.87
C VAL A 42 5.50 -3.09 3.24
N LEU A 43 5.22 -1.99 3.94
CA LEU A 43 6.20 -1.02 4.45
C LEU A 43 6.07 -0.90 5.98
N PRO A 44 7.15 -0.52 6.69
CA PRO A 44 7.07 -0.16 8.11
C PRO A 44 6.40 1.21 8.29
N ASP A 45 6.05 1.55 9.54
CA ASP A 45 5.46 2.84 9.93
C ASP A 45 6.54 3.95 9.98
N GLU A 46 7.23 4.15 8.85
CA GLU A 46 8.31 5.13 8.70
C GLU A 46 7.97 6.15 7.60
N GLN A 47 7.64 7.38 8.01
CA GLN A 47 7.15 8.44 7.11
C GLN A 47 8.02 8.62 5.86
N HIS A 48 9.35 8.69 6.01
CA HIS A 48 10.25 8.92 4.88
C HIS A 48 10.23 7.78 3.85
N LEU A 49 10.05 6.53 4.28
CA LEU A 49 9.93 5.38 3.39
C LEU A 49 8.60 5.37 2.65
N ILE A 50 7.51 5.72 3.36
CA ILE A 50 6.17 5.86 2.76
C ILE A 50 6.19 6.95 1.70
N GLU A 51 6.72 8.14 2.01
CA GLU A 51 6.83 9.24 1.05
C GLU A 51 7.68 8.88 -0.18
N GLN A 52 8.85 8.26 0.04
CA GLN A 52 9.71 7.82 -1.06
C GLN A 52 8.98 6.85 -1.98
N ARG A 53 8.24 5.90 -1.40
CA ARG A 53 7.49 4.94 -2.17
C ARG A 53 6.36 5.60 -2.95
N LEU A 54 5.57 6.45 -2.30
CA LEU A 54 4.47 7.16 -2.96
C LEU A 54 4.97 7.94 -4.17
N ARG A 55 6.06 8.71 -4.03
CA ARG A 55 6.72 9.42 -5.14
C ARG A 55 7.15 8.47 -6.26
N TYR A 56 7.79 7.36 -5.94
CA TYR A 56 8.18 6.37 -6.95
C TYR A 56 6.97 5.81 -7.70
N LEU A 57 5.89 5.46 -6.99
CA LEU A 57 4.68 4.92 -7.59
C LEU A 57 3.95 5.93 -8.48
N THR A 58 3.96 7.21 -8.11
CA THR A 58 3.28 8.27 -8.86
C THR A 58 4.14 8.84 -9.97
N ASP A 59 5.40 9.15 -9.70
CA ASP A 59 6.24 9.96 -10.58
C ASP A 59 7.01 9.09 -11.59
N GLU A 60 7.46 7.90 -11.16
CA GLU A 60 8.24 6.99 -12.00
C GLU A 60 7.36 5.92 -12.65
N LEU A 61 6.47 5.29 -11.88
CA LEU A 61 5.58 4.25 -12.42
C LEU A 61 4.30 4.80 -13.06
N CYS A 62 3.98 6.08 -12.84
CA CYS A 62 2.81 6.78 -13.35
C CYS A 62 1.52 5.98 -13.13
N LEU A 63 1.29 5.50 -11.91
CA LEU A 63 0.09 4.72 -11.57
C LEU A 63 -1.14 5.63 -11.44
N ASP A 64 -2.30 5.10 -11.87
CA ASP A 64 -3.56 5.84 -11.84
C ASP A 64 -4.17 5.92 -10.41
N LEU A 65 -3.79 4.98 -9.53
CA LEU A 65 -4.28 4.90 -8.16
C LEU A 65 -3.23 4.25 -7.25
N VAL A 66 -3.07 4.78 -6.04
CA VAL A 66 -2.36 4.11 -4.95
C VAL A 66 -3.33 4.00 -3.77
N VAL A 67 -3.48 2.80 -3.22
CA VAL A 67 -4.29 2.55 -2.02
C VAL A 67 -3.36 2.14 -0.89
N SER A 68 -3.28 2.95 0.16
CA SER A 68 -2.59 2.57 1.40
C SER A 68 -3.57 2.02 2.43
N THR A 69 -3.08 1.12 3.30
CA THR A 69 -3.84 0.58 4.44
C THR A 69 -2.93 0.52 5.67
N GLY A 70 -3.43 0.89 6.84
CA GLY A 70 -2.60 1.04 8.06
C GLY A 70 -1.99 2.44 8.17
N GLY A 71 -1.50 2.81 9.36
CA GLY A 71 -0.92 4.15 9.60
C GLY A 71 -1.93 5.29 9.62
N THR A 72 -3.19 5.04 9.98
CA THR A 72 -4.28 6.06 9.99
C THR A 72 -5.11 6.05 11.28
N GLY A 73 -4.59 5.44 12.34
CA GLY A 73 -5.21 5.41 13.66
C GLY A 73 -5.12 6.75 14.39
N VAL A 74 -5.39 6.72 15.70
CA VAL A 74 -5.25 7.89 16.60
C VAL A 74 -3.98 7.82 17.44
N SER A 75 -3.09 6.87 17.15
CA SER A 75 -1.84 6.72 17.90
C SER A 75 -0.84 7.80 17.46
N PRO A 76 0.12 8.20 18.32
CA PRO A 76 1.18 9.13 17.92
C PRO A 76 2.07 8.64 16.77
N GLN A 77 2.00 7.35 16.45
CA GLN A 77 2.75 6.70 15.39
C GLN A 77 1.99 6.70 14.05
N ASP A 78 0.68 6.98 14.06
CA ASP A 78 -0.16 7.18 12.87
C ASP A 78 -0.25 8.68 12.51
#